data_AF-A0A932LED3-F1
#
_entry.id   AF-A0A932LED3-F1
#
_cell.length_a   1.000
_cell.length_b   1.000
_cell.length_c   1.000
_cell.angle_alpha   90.00
_cell.angle_beta   90.00
_cell.angle_gamma   90.00
#
_symmetry.space_group_name_H-M   'P 1'
#
loop_
_entity.id
_entity.type
_entity.pdbx_description
1 polymer ?
#
loop_
_entity_poly.entity_id
_entity_poly.type
_entity_poly.pdbx_seq_one_letter_code
_entity_poly.pdbx_strand_id
1 'polypeptide(L)'
;MKSCAAVTVLVGFMASAWLQQASAQAPNRGHALPQSRPAVSPYLDLTRGPDTSFTYHRRVLPDLELRAATTQNRQAIGKLRSEQEKAEETKSKLSGTGHATQFMNLSHFYPSRNR
;
A
#
# COMPACT_ATOMS: atom_id res chain seq x y z
N MET A 1 -47.59 38.78 38.85
CA MET A 1 -46.58 37.69 38.83
C MET A 1 -46.99 36.61 37.83
N LYS A 2 -46.99 36.88 36.51
CA LYS A 2 -47.39 35.92 35.46
C LYS A 2 -46.70 36.23 34.13
N SER A 3 -45.36 36.25 34.11
CA SER A 3 -44.62 36.59 32.87
C SER A 3 -43.24 35.94 32.80
N CYS A 4 -43.08 34.69 33.24
CA CYS A 4 -41.79 33.97 33.13
C CYS A 4 -41.85 32.65 32.33
N ALA A 5 -43.04 32.05 32.18
CA ALA A 5 -43.15 30.72 31.57
C ALA A 5 -43.19 30.72 30.03
N ALA A 6 -43.44 31.87 29.39
CA ALA A 6 -43.59 31.95 27.93
C ALA A 6 -42.24 32.05 27.18
N VAL A 7 -41.17 32.47 27.86
CA VAL A 7 -39.86 32.72 27.22
C VAL A 7 -39.03 31.45 27.08
N THR A 8 -39.25 30.44 27.92
CA THR A 8 -38.49 29.18 27.90
C THR A 8 -38.91 28.22 26.78
N VAL A 9 -40.13 28.31 26.27
CA VAL A 9 -40.61 27.44 25.18
C VAL A 9 -40.04 27.85 23.82
N LEU A 10 -39.75 29.14 23.62
CA LEU A 10 -39.27 29.68 22.35
C LEU A 10 -37.77 29.42 22.10
N VAL A 11 -36.97 29.29 23.17
CA VAL A 11 -35.54 28.93 23.05
C VAL A 11 -35.36 27.44 22.75
N GLY A 12 -36.26 26.57 23.23
CA GLY A 12 -36.23 25.14 22.95
C GLY A 12 -36.45 24.80 21.47
N PHE A 13 -37.20 25.63 20.73
CA PHE A 13 -37.51 25.38 19.32
C PHE A 13 -36.42 25.84 18.34
N MET A 14 -35.53 26.75 18.76
CA MET A 14 -34.37 27.18 17.96
C MET A 14 -33.18 26.21 18.02
N ALA A 15 -33.13 25.35 19.04
CA ALA A 15 -32.04 24.37 19.20
C ALA A 15 -32.20 23.11 18.35
N SER A 16 -33.40 22.81 17.84
CA SER A 16 -33.68 21.62 17.03
C SER A 16 -33.48 21.81 15.53
N ALA A 17 -33.28 23.06 15.06
CA ALA A 17 -33.11 23.37 13.64
C ALA A 17 -31.69 23.11 13.10
N TRP A 18 -30.75 22.70 13.96
CA TRP A 18 -29.35 22.43 13.61
C TRP A 18 -29.01 20.93 13.64
N LEU A 19 -30.01 20.04 13.59
CA LEU A 19 -29.76 18.66 13.17
C LEU A 19 -29.50 18.67 11.67
N GLN A 20 -28.27 19.03 11.30
CA GLN A 20 -27.72 18.69 10.00
C GLN A 20 -27.85 17.17 9.85
N GLN A 21 -28.77 16.74 9.00
CA GLN A 21 -28.91 15.35 8.60
C GLN A 21 -27.53 14.90 8.11
N ALA A 22 -26.86 14.05 8.88
CA ALA A 22 -25.64 13.40 8.42
C ALA A 22 -26.05 12.48 7.27
N SER A 23 -25.90 12.96 6.03
CA SER A 23 -26.10 12.12 4.85
C SER A 23 -25.01 11.05 4.85
N ALA A 24 -25.40 9.79 4.94
CA ALA A 24 -24.49 8.68 4.71
C ALA A 24 -23.87 8.83 3.31
N GLN A 25 -22.54 8.81 3.23
CA GLN A 25 -21.85 8.82 1.95
C GLN A 25 -22.32 7.62 1.13
N ALA A 26 -22.85 7.87 -0.08
CA ALA A 26 -23.21 6.80 -0.99
C ALA A 26 -21.97 5.91 -1.22
N PRO A 27 -22.07 4.58 -1.12
CA PRO A 27 -20.94 3.70 -1.36
C PRO A 27 -20.44 3.95 -2.78
N ASN A 28 -19.24 4.52 -2.89
CA ASN A 28 -18.60 4.78 -4.17
C ASN A 28 -18.30 3.42 -4.82
N ARG A 29 -19.18 2.96 -5.72
CA ARG A 29 -19.01 1.73 -6.51
C ARG A 29 -18.03 1.91 -7.68
N GLY A 30 -17.20 2.95 -7.64
CA GLY A 30 -16.06 3.08 -8.53
C GLY A 30 -15.04 2.01 -8.19
N HIS A 31 -14.96 0.98 -9.05
CA HIS A 31 -13.87 -0.01 -9.17
C HIS A 31 -12.99 -0.08 -7.91
N ALA A 32 -13.45 -0.85 -6.93
CA ALA A 32 -12.67 -1.12 -5.74
C ALA A 32 -11.39 -1.84 -6.17
N LEU A 33 -10.32 -1.06 -6.40
CA LEU A 33 -8.96 -1.53 -6.13
C LEU A 33 -9.05 -2.26 -4.80
N PRO A 34 -8.57 -3.52 -4.70
CA PRO A 34 -8.68 -4.28 -3.46
C PRO A 34 -8.10 -3.44 -2.34
N GLN A 35 -8.99 -2.85 -1.56
CA GLN A 35 -8.62 -1.88 -0.55
C GLN A 35 -7.96 -2.73 0.52
N SER A 36 -6.63 -2.75 0.51
CA SER A 36 -5.75 -3.38 1.50
C SER A 36 -5.88 -2.69 2.86
N ARG A 37 -7.11 -2.40 3.28
CA ARG A 37 -7.41 -1.90 4.62
C ARG A 37 -7.70 -3.13 5.47
N PRO A 38 -7.03 -3.26 6.62
CA PRO A 38 -7.32 -4.34 7.54
C PRO A 38 -8.81 -4.30 7.92
N ALA A 39 -9.44 -5.48 8.07
CA ALA A 39 -10.84 -5.59 8.47
C ALA A 39 -11.15 -4.92 9.81
N VAL A 40 -10.12 -4.70 10.65
CA VAL A 40 -10.21 -4.02 11.94
C VAL A 40 -9.00 -3.09 12.13
N SER A 41 -9.22 -1.91 12.71
CA SER A 41 -8.13 -1.00 13.07
C SER A 41 -7.28 -1.62 14.20
N PRO A 42 -5.93 -1.60 14.12
CA PRO A 42 -5.06 -2.17 15.17
C PRO A 42 -5.32 -1.57 16.56
N TYR A 43 -5.74 -0.32 16.61
CA TYR A 43 -5.99 0.42 17.83
C TYR A 43 -7.30 0.04 18.53
N LEU A 44 -8.18 -0.73 17.89
CA LEU A 44 -9.45 -1.13 18.49
C LEU A 44 -9.23 -2.07 19.69
N ASP A 45 -8.10 -2.79 19.73
CA ASP A 45 -7.73 -3.61 20.88
C ASP A 45 -7.23 -2.79 22.07
N LEU A 46 -6.83 -1.53 21.89
CA LEU A 46 -6.39 -0.68 23.00
C LEU A 46 -7.51 -0.37 23.99
N THR A 47 -8.77 -0.39 23.55
CA THR A 47 -9.93 -0.07 24.41
C THR A 47 -10.57 -1.31 25.02
N ARG A 48 -10.08 -2.51 24.70
CA ARG A 48 -10.66 -3.79 25.13
C ARG A 48 -9.96 -4.41 26.35
N GLY A 49 -8.77 -3.93 26.71
CA GLY A 49 -7.96 -4.49 27.81
C GLY A 49 -7.76 -3.52 28.97
N PRO A 50 -7.40 -4.03 30.16
CA PRO A 50 -7.15 -3.21 31.36
C PRO A 50 -5.86 -2.39 31.28
N ASP A 51 -4.87 -2.82 30.48
CA ASP A 51 -3.60 -2.13 30.30
C ASP A 51 -3.38 -1.79 28.82
N THR A 52 -3.69 -0.54 28.49
CA THR A 52 -3.58 0.01 27.13
C THR A 52 -2.11 0.13 26.70
N SER A 53 -1.22 0.47 27.63
CA SER A 53 0.20 0.68 27.37
C SER A 53 0.89 -0.64 27.01
N PHE A 54 0.61 -1.68 27.78
CA PHE A 54 1.15 -3.02 27.55
C PHE A 54 0.63 -3.61 26.24
N THR A 55 -0.67 -3.46 25.97
CA THR A 55 -1.30 -3.93 24.73
C THR A 55 -0.72 -3.22 23.51
N TYR A 56 -0.45 -1.91 23.62
CA TYR A 56 0.17 -1.12 22.57
C TYR A 56 1.57 -1.66 22.21
N HIS A 57 2.46 -1.77 23.19
CA HIS A 57 3.85 -2.14 22.94
C HIS A 57 4.03 -3.61 22.53
N ARG A 58 3.19 -4.53 23.01
CA ARG A 58 3.33 -5.96 22.68
C ARG A 58 2.62 -6.40 21.41
N ARG A 59 1.56 -5.72 20.99
CA ARG A 59 0.72 -6.18 19.88
C ARG A 59 0.62 -5.15 18.78
N VAL A 60 0.16 -3.95 19.11
CA VAL A 60 -0.15 -2.92 18.11
C VAL A 60 1.11 -2.44 17.40
N LEU A 61 2.16 -2.12 18.16
CA LEU A 61 3.40 -1.60 17.59
C LEU A 61 4.10 -2.63 16.66
N PRO A 62 4.33 -3.90 17.06
CA PRO A 62 4.89 -4.90 16.15
C PRO A 62 4.03 -5.14 14.90
N ASP A 63 2.70 -5.14 15.03
CA ASP A 63 1.80 -5.28 13.89
C ASP A 63 1.93 -4.12 12.89
N LEU A 64 2.13 -2.90 13.38
CA LEU A 64 2.36 -1.72 12.54
C LEU A 64 3.72 -1.81 11.83
N GLU A 65 4.76 -2.20 12.54
CA GLU A 65 6.11 -2.38 11.99
C GLU A 65 6.13 -3.45 10.88
N LEU A 66 5.50 -4.60 11.13
CA LEU A 66 5.39 -5.68 10.15
C LEU A 66 4.67 -5.21 8.87
N ARG A 67 3.63 -4.39 9.02
CA ARG A 67 2.88 -3.83 7.88
C ARG A 67 3.70 -2.83 7.09
N ALA A 68 4.49 -2.00 7.77
CA ALA A 68 5.41 -1.08 7.11
C ALA A 68 6.46 -1.86 6.29
N ALA A 69 7.10 -2.85 6.91
CA ALA A 69 8.10 -3.70 6.27
C ALA A 69 7.54 -4.47 5.06
N THR A 70 6.36 -5.07 5.19
CA THR A 70 5.71 -5.80 4.08
C THR A 70 5.32 -4.88 2.92
N THR A 71 4.86 -3.67 3.21
CA THR A 71 4.55 -2.66 2.17
C THR A 71 5.81 -2.25 1.42
N GLN A 72 6.88 -1.97 2.15
CA GLN A 72 8.18 -1.62 1.57
C GLN A 72 8.71 -2.75 0.67
N ASN A 73 8.63 -4.00 1.13
CA ASN A 73 9.06 -5.16 0.34
C ASN A 73 8.25 -5.32 -0.95
N ARG A 74 6.92 -5.16 -0.88
CA ARG A 74 6.06 -5.22 -2.08
C ARG A 74 6.41 -4.15 -3.10
N GLN A 75 6.69 -2.93 -2.63
CA GLN A 75 7.12 -1.83 -3.49
C GLN A 75 8.50 -2.11 -4.13
N ALA A 76 9.44 -2.63 -3.35
CA ALA A 76 10.76 -3.00 -3.85
C ALA A 76 10.67 -4.10 -4.93
N ILE A 77 9.88 -5.16 -4.69
CA ILE A 77 9.64 -6.22 -5.67
C ILE A 77 8.97 -5.66 -6.94
N GLY A 78 7.99 -4.76 -6.79
CA GLY A 78 7.35 -4.10 -7.93
C GLY A 78 8.33 -3.29 -8.79
N LYS A 79 9.25 -2.55 -8.15
CA LYS A 79 10.31 -1.81 -8.84
C LYS A 79 11.27 -2.75 -9.58
N LEU A 80 11.73 -3.81 -8.92
CA LEU A 80 12.64 -4.80 -9.53
C LEU A 80 12.02 -5.46 -10.77
N ARG A 81 10.73 -5.80 -10.72
CA ARG A 81 10.02 -6.35 -11.89
C ARG A 81 9.96 -5.36 -13.05
N SER A 82 9.65 -4.09 -12.78
CA SER A 82 9.64 -3.04 -13.80
C SER A 82 11.02 -2.82 -14.43
N GLU A 83 12.08 -2.86 -13.63
CA GLU A 83 13.45 -2.73 -14.13
C GLU A 83 13.86 -3.94 -15.01
N GLN A 84 13.46 -5.15 -14.62
CA GLN A 84 13.69 -6.35 -15.41
C GLN A 84 12.97 -6.28 -16.77
N GLU A 85 11.69 -5.90 -16.78
CA GLU A 85 10.91 -5.75 -18.02
C GLU A 85 11.57 -4.74 -18.97
N LYS A 86 12.05 -3.60 -18.46
CA LYS A 86 12.78 -2.60 -19.25
C LYS A 86 14.11 -3.14 -19.79
N ALA A 87 14.84 -3.92 -19.00
CA ALA A 87 16.09 -4.54 -19.43
C ALA A 87 15.86 -5.57 -20.54
N GLU A 88 14.79 -6.36 -20.46
CA GLU A 88 14.38 -7.31 -21.49
C GLU A 88 13.93 -6.59 -22.78
N GLU A 89 13.16 -5.50 -22.66
CA GLU A 89 12.78 -4.65 -23.80
C GLU A 89 14.02 -4.03 -24.47
N THR A 90 15.01 -3.59 -23.69
CA THR A 90 16.27 -3.04 -24.20
C THR A 90 17.09 -4.09 -24.94
N LYS A 91 17.16 -5.33 -24.42
CA LYS A 91 17.80 -6.46 -25.12
C LYS A 91 17.11 -6.80 -26.45
N SER A 92 15.77 -6.75 -26.48
CA SER A 92 14.98 -6.97 -27.68
C SER A 92 15.17 -5.86 -28.72
N LYS A 93 15.27 -4.60 -28.29
CA LYS A 93 15.55 -3.43 -29.14
C LYS A 93 17.01 -3.33 -29.60
N LEU A 94 17.95 -3.98 -28.90
CA LEU A 94 19.31 -4.25 -29.41
C LEU A 94 19.27 -5.36 -30.47
N SER A 95 18.60 -5.08 -31.58
CA SER A 95 18.78 -5.84 -32.82
C SER A 95 20.23 -5.64 -33.29
N GLY A 96 21.06 -6.69 -33.12
CA GLY A 96 22.15 -7.06 -34.00
C GLY A 96 23.15 -5.98 -34.46
N THR A 97 23.97 -5.43 -33.57
CA THR A 97 25.29 -4.88 -33.98
C THR A 97 26.43 -5.90 -33.78
N GLY A 98 26.10 -7.16 -33.47
CA GLY A 98 27.07 -8.24 -33.41
C GLY A 98 27.51 -8.63 -34.82
N HIS A 99 28.63 -8.08 -35.28
CA HIS A 99 29.39 -8.73 -36.36
C HIS A 99 29.90 -10.06 -35.79
N ALA A 100 29.79 -11.15 -36.53
CA ALA A 100 30.36 -12.42 -36.13
C ALA A 100 31.89 -12.26 -35.97
N THR A 101 32.38 -12.14 -34.73
CA THR A 101 33.81 -12.12 -34.46
C THR A 101 34.30 -13.56 -34.44
N GLN A 102 34.98 -13.98 -35.51
CA GLN A 102 35.73 -15.22 -35.50
C GLN A 102 37.10 -14.94 -34.89
N PHE A 103 37.41 -15.60 -33.78
CA PHE A 103 38.79 -15.66 -33.31
C PHE A 103 39.59 -16.50 -34.30
N MET A 104 40.79 -16.05 -34.69
CA MET A 104 41.70 -16.78 -35.57
C MET A 104 41.96 -18.18 -35.00
N ASN A 105 41.20 -19.16 -35.45
CA ASN A 105 41.32 -20.53 -35.01
C ASN A 105 42.52 -21.16 -35.73
N LEU A 106 43.71 -21.08 -35.14
CA LEU A 106 44.96 -21.61 -35.67
C LEU A 106 45.06 -23.13 -35.60
N SER A 107 43.98 -23.87 -35.32
CA SER A 107 43.98 -25.34 -35.26
C SER A 107 44.46 -26.01 -36.55
N HIS A 108 44.30 -25.32 -37.69
CA HIS A 108 44.81 -25.75 -38.99
C HIS A 108 46.32 -25.52 -39.15
N PHE A 109 46.94 -24.65 -38.34
CA PHE A 109 48.37 -24.34 -38.39
C PHE A 109 49.22 -25.28 -37.53
N TYR A 110 48.63 -25.89 -36.49
CA TYR A 110 49.32 -26.81 -35.60
C TYR A 110 48.66 -28.19 -35.67
N PRO A 111 49.20 -29.15 -36.45
CA PRO A 111 48.69 -30.51 -36.42
C PRO A 111 48.83 -31.09 -35.00
N SER A 112 47.69 -31.48 -34.40
CA SER A 112 47.66 -32.20 -33.13
C SER A 112 48.49 -33.47 -33.25
N ARG A 113 49.67 -33.46 -32.63
CA ARG A 113 50.53 -34.65 -32.55
C ARG A 113 49.96 -35.57 -31.49
N ASN A 114 49.02 -36.42 -31.89
CA ASN A 114 48.51 -37.49 -31.04
C ASN A 114 49.70 -38.40 -30.66
N ARG A 115 49.97 -38.52 -29.35
CA ARG A 115 50.87 -39.52 -28.76
C ARG A 115 50.06 -40.71 -28.28
#